data_AF-A0A7I4DFI1-F1
#
_entry.id   AF-A0A7I4DFI1-F1
#
_cell.length_a   1.000
_cell.length_b   1.000
_cell.length_c   1.000
_cell.angle_alpha   90.00
_cell.angle_beta   90.00
_cell.angle_gamma   90.00
#
_symmetry.space_group_name_H-M   'P 1'
#
loop_
_entity.id
_entity.type
_entity.pdbx_description
1 polymer ?
#
loop_
_entity_poly.entity_id
_entity_poly.type
_entity_poly.pdbx_seq_one_letter_code
_entity_poly.pdbx_strand_id
1 'polypeptide(L)'
;MAGLNQDVAVLAKKKQASKTWMVLDNEGEKRVLEVDKYAIMHRVGIHARDLRILDPLLSYPSTILGRERAIVLNLEHIKAIITADEVFLRNPADEFVIPFVEELCRRLPTKGSDSLGHEGSEGEGKELDGPGKGATWSPQHEKQDDNTPGKDAPPFEFRALEVALEAICSFLDARTTELETNAYPALDELTKKISSRNLDRVRKLKSSMTRLNARVQKVRDELEQLLDDDDDMADLFLTRKRGDGSSSPTGSSDAPTSPTIASRASWVSKGTGAISLNHGTATATDSDDVEELEMLLEAYFMQIDSTLNKLTTLREYIDDTEDYINIQMTVRRKNKFRAAVL
;
A
#
# COMPACT_ATOMS: atom_id res chain seq x y z
N MET A 1 2.13 7.28 -47.56
CA MET A 1 1.02 6.43 -47.08
C MET A 1 1.49 5.35 -46.06
N ALA A 2 2.58 5.56 -45.30
CA ALA A 2 3.08 4.57 -44.33
C ALA A 2 2.93 4.99 -42.84
N GLY A 3 2.61 6.26 -42.56
CA GLY A 3 2.50 6.78 -41.19
C GLY A 3 1.18 6.50 -40.47
N LEU A 4 0.07 6.33 -41.19
CA LEU A 4 -1.26 6.15 -40.59
C LEU A 4 -1.48 4.77 -39.94
N ASN A 5 -0.78 3.72 -40.38
CA ASN A 5 -0.98 2.37 -39.82
C ASN A 5 -0.25 2.13 -38.49
N GLN A 6 0.84 2.84 -38.22
CA GLN A 6 1.54 2.75 -36.93
C GLN A 6 0.76 3.42 -35.82
N ASP A 7 0.17 4.60 -36.07
CA ASP A 7 -0.64 5.30 -35.07
C ASP A 7 -1.93 4.54 -34.74
N VAL A 8 -2.58 3.91 -35.72
CA VAL A 8 -3.78 3.08 -35.50
C VAL A 8 -3.42 1.79 -34.74
N ALA A 9 -2.27 1.17 -35.01
CA ALA A 9 -1.81 -0.02 -34.27
C ALA A 9 -1.39 0.31 -32.84
N VAL A 10 -0.75 1.46 -32.61
CA VAL A 10 -0.41 1.96 -31.26
C VAL A 10 -1.69 2.31 -30.51
N LEU A 11 -2.66 2.98 -31.14
CA LEU A 11 -3.95 3.32 -30.53
C LEU A 11 -4.79 2.06 -30.23
N ALA A 12 -4.75 1.04 -31.10
CA ALA A 12 -5.41 -0.25 -30.89
C ALA A 12 -4.77 -1.05 -29.74
N LYS A 13 -3.42 -1.10 -29.66
CA LYS A 13 -2.70 -1.67 -28.50
C LYS A 13 -3.03 -0.92 -27.21
N LYS A 14 -3.14 0.41 -27.26
CA LYS A 14 -3.51 1.25 -26.11
C LYS A 14 -4.97 1.01 -25.66
N LYS A 15 -5.86 0.70 -26.59
CA LYS A 15 -7.28 0.35 -26.30
C LYS A 15 -7.44 -1.07 -25.75
N GLN A 16 -6.49 -1.96 -26.01
CA GLN A 16 -6.51 -3.36 -25.59
C GLN A 16 -5.89 -3.58 -24.20
N ALA A 17 -4.89 -2.77 -23.82
CA ALA A 17 -4.25 -2.83 -22.50
C ALA A 17 -5.23 -2.63 -21.32
N SER A 18 -6.38 -1.98 -21.53
CA SER A 18 -7.35 -1.74 -20.45
C SER A 18 -8.13 -2.99 -20.00
N LYS A 19 -7.95 -4.15 -20.66
CA LYS A 19 -8.70 -5.39 -20.38
C LYS A 19 -7.86 -6.48 -19.72
N THR A 20 -6.54 -6.33 -19.71
CA THR A 20 -5.64 -7.35 -19.17
C THR A 20 -5.37 -7.06 -17.70
N TRP A 21 -5.63 -8.06 -16.87
CA TRP A 21 -5.34 -8.07 -15.44
C TRP A 21 -4.45 -9.26 -15.14
N MET A 22 -3.43 -9.07 -14.31
CA MET A 22 -2.75 -10.19 -13.68
C MET A 22 -3.40 -10.44 -12.34
N VAL A 23 -3.67 -11.71 -12.03
CA VAL A 23 -4.26 -12.14 -10.77
C VAL A 23 -3.26 -13.06 -10.10
N LEU A 24 -2.99 -12.81 -8.82
CA LEU A 24 -2.22 -13.69 -7.95
C LEU A 24 -3.14 -14.13 -6.82
N ASP A 25 -3.19 -15.42 -6.54
CA ASP A 25 -3.93 -15.95 -5.39
C ASP A 25 -3.04 -16.12 -4.15
N ASN A 26 -3.64 -16.62 -3.08
CA ASN A 26 -2.98 -16.96 -1.82
C ASN A 26 -1.94 -18.10 -1.92
N GLU A 27 -1.93 -18.87 -3.01
CA GLU A 27 -0.94 -19.90 -3.31
C GLU A 27 0.26 -19.32 -4.10
N GLY A 28 0.19 -18.05 -4.51
CA GLY A 28 1.19 -17.36 -5.33
C GLY A 28 1.09 -17.69 -6.82
N GLU A 29 0.01 -18.37 -7.23
CA GLU A 29 -0.21 -18.75 -8.62
C GLU A 29 -0.67 -17.54 -9.43
N LYS A 30 0.11 -17.21 -10.46
CA LYS A 30 -0.18 -16.06 -11.34
C LYS A 30 -0.97 -16.47 -12.56
N ARG A 31 -2.06 -15.76 -12.84
CA ARG A 31 -2.91 -15.97 -14.01
C ARG A 31 -3.20 -14.65 -14.70
N VAL A 32 -3.23 -14.66 -16.02
CA VAL A 32 -3.63 -13.48 -16.80
C VAL A 32 -5.11 -13.61 -17.14
N LEU A 33 -5.90 -12.62 -16.73
CA LEU A 33 -7.31 -12.50 -17.08
C LEU A 33 -7.53 -11.41 -18.12
N GLU A 34 -8.20 -11.77 -19.20
CA GLU A 34 -8.75 -10.82 -20.17
C GLU A 34 -10.22 -10.58 -19.86
N VAL A 35 -10.49 -9.59 -19.03
CA VAL A 35 -11.85 -9.26 -18.58
C VAL A 35 -12.10 -7.77 -18.70
N ASP A 36 -13.34 -7.41 -19.00
CA ASP A 36 -13.70 -6.01 -19.03
C ASP A 36 -13.82 -5.40 -17.63
N LYS A 37 -13.95 -4.07 -17.59
CA LYS A 37 -14.04 -3.31 -16.35
C LYS A 37 -15.26 -3.69 -15.49
N TYR A 38 -16.37 -4.09 -16.11
CA TYR A 38 -17.60 -4.43 -15.38
C TYR A 38 -17.47 -5.80 -14.72
N ALA A 39 -16.86 -6.77 -15.39
CA ALA A 39 -16.56 -8.07 -14.83
C ALA A 39 -15.67 -7.96 -13.58
N ILE A 40 -14.63 -7.11 -13.62
CA ILE A 40 -13.78 -6.85 -12.44
C ILE A 40 -14.58 -6.18 -11.33
N MET A 41 -15.32 -5.11 -11.63
CA MET A 41 -16.15 -4.41 -10.64
C MET A 41 -17.10 -5.36 -9.90
N HIS A 42 -17.77 -6.25 -10.63
CA HIS A 42 -18.69 -7.23 -10.03
C HIS A 42 -17.97 -8.31 -9.23
N ARG A 43 -16.80 -8.78 -9.70
CA ARG A 43 -16.04 -9.84 -9.02
C ARG A 43 -15.53 -9.39 -7.65
N VAL A 44 -14.89 -8.22 -7.61
CA VAL A 44 -14.24 -7.68 -6.40
C VAL A 44 -15.15 -6.76 -5.59
N GLY A 45 -16.33 -6.41 -6.12
CA GLY A 45 -17.35 -5.65 -5.37
C GLY A 45 -17.05 -4.15 -5.23
N ILE A 46 -16.44 -3.51 -6.23
CA ILE A 46 -16.09 -2.08 -6.18
C ILE A 46 -16.91 -1.23 -7.17
N HIS A 47 -17.06 0.05 -6.86
CA HIS A 47 -17.78 0.99 -7.72
C HIS A 47 -16.94 1.44 -8.92
N ALA A 48 -17.61 1.92 -9.97
CA ALA A 48 -16.96 2.47 -11.15
C ALA A 48 -16.04 3.66 -10.83
N ARG A 49 -16.33 4.40 -9.76
CA ARG A 49 -15.51 5.53 -9.29
C ARG A 49 -14.15 5.06 -8.78
N ASP A 50 -14.14 3.99 -8.00
CA ASP A 50 -12.92 3.41 -7.43
C ASP A 50 -12.05 2.80 -8.53
N LEU A 51 -12.65 2.06 -9.46
CA LEU A 51 -11.91 1.47 -10.58
C LEU A 51 -11.25 2.52 -11.49
N ARG A 52 -11.85 3.72 -11.63
CA ARG A 52 -11.29 4.80 -12.45
C ARG A 52 -9.96 5.33 -11.91
N ILE A 53 -9.71 5.20 -10.61
CA ILE A 53 -8.44 5.59 -9.98
C ILE A 53 -7.29 4.78 -10.60
N LEU A 54 -7.57 3.52 -10.96
CA LEU A 54 -6.62 2.60 -11.59
C LEU A 54 -6.55 2.74 -13.12
N ASP A 55 -7.26 3.69 -13.74
CA ASP A 55 -7.21 3.88 -15.18
C ASP A 55 -5.81 4.39 -15.59
N PRO A 56 -5.07 3.69 -16.48
CA PRO A 56 -3.77 4.15 -16.95
C PRO A 56 -3.80 5.46 -17.75
N LEU A 57 -4.97 5.83 -18.29
CA LEU A 57 -5.15 7.07 -19.07
C LEU A 57 -5.46 8.26 -18.17
N LEU A 58 -5.71 8.05 -16.87
CA LEU A 58 -6.03 9.08 -15.90
C LEU A 58 -4.92 9.18 -14.87
N SER A 59 -4.56 10.42 -14.51
CA SER A 59 -3.59 10.71 -13.47
C SER A 59 -4.33 11.03 -12.19
N TYR A 60 -4.49 10.02 -11.33
CA TYR A 60 -5.00 10.20 -9.97
C TYR A 60 -3.83 10.23 -8.98
N PRO A 61 -3.96 10.99 -7.87
CA PRO A 61 -2.97 10.98 -6.80
C PRO A 61 -2.89 9.59 -6.15
N SER A 62 -1.79 9.35 -5.42
CA SER A 62 -1.64 8.12 -4.64
C SER A 62 -2.80 7.98 -3.65
N THR A 63 -3.38 6.79 -3.51
CA THR A 63 -4.46 6.52 -2.55
C THR A 63 -4.57 5.04 -2.18
N ILE A 64 -5.01 4.78 -0.94
CA ILE A 64 -5.34 3.47 -0.36
C ILE A 64 -6.80 3.55 0.08
N LEU A 65 -7.68 2.80 -0.60
CA LEU A 65 -9.11 2.85 -0.31
C LEU A 65 -9.63 1.49 0.13
N GLY A 66 -10.01 1.39 1.40
CA GLY A 66 -10.79 0.27 1.90
C GLY A 66 -12.23 0.29 1.37
N ARG A 67 -12.74 -0.91 1.07
CA ARG A 67 -14.12 -1.18 0.64
C ARG A 67 -14.56 -2.49 1.25
N GLU A 68 -15.85 -2.78 1.17
CA GLU A 68 -16.47 -3.99 1.72
C GLU A 68 -15.72 -5.29 1.45
N ARG A 69 -15.16 -5.46 0.24
CA ARG A 69 -14.53 -6.71 -0.21
C ARG A 69 -13.16 -6.51 -0.86
N ALA A 70 -12.63 -5.30 -0.85
CA ALA A 70 -11.41 -4.98 -1.57
C ALA A 70 -10.70 -3.76 -1.01
N ILE A 71 -9.37 -3.74 -1.11
CA ILE A 71 -8.54 -2.55 -0.96
C ILE A 71 -8.12 -2.12 -2.37
N VAL A 72 -8.46 -0.89 -2.75
CA VAL A 72 -8.05 -0.31 -4.04
C VAL A 72 -6.78 0.49 -3.81
N LEU A 73 -5.69 0.08 -4.46
CA LEU A 73 -4.37 0.70 -4.34
C LEU A 73 -3.98 1.40 -5.63
N ASN A 74 -3.79 2.71 -5.56
CA ASN A 74 -3.07 3.48 -6.57
C ASN A 74 -1.85 4.10 -5.88
N LEU A 75 -0.69 3.46 -5.95
CA LEU A 75 0.54 3.97 -5.33
C LEU A 75 1.60 4.09 -6.43
N GLU A 76 1.82 5.32 -6.91
CA GLU A 76 2.79 5.59 -7.99
C GLU A 76 2.55 4.72 -9.25
N HIS A 77 3.44 3.77 -9.52
CA HIS A 77 3.37 2.85 -10.65
C HIS A 77 2.61 1.56 -10.33
N ILE A 78 2.35 1.29 -9.04
CA ILE A 78 1.59 0.12 -8.58
C ILE A 78 0.10 0.47 -8.55
N LYS A 79 -0.67 -0.18 -9.41
CA LYS A 79 -2.13 -0.07 -9.50
C LYS A 79 -2.75 -1.43 -9.28
N ALA A 80 -3.34 -1.65 -8.11
CA ALA A 80 -3.81 -2.96 -7.67
C ALA A 80 -5.20 -2.90 -7.01
N ILE A 81 -5.86 -4.05 -6.99
CA ILE A 81 -7.02 -4.32 -6.14
C ILE A 81 -6.67 -5.56 -5.33
N ILE A 82 -6.66 -5.45 -4.01
CA ILE A 82 -6.40 -6.56 -3.09
C ILE A 82 -7.74 -7.03 -2.56
N THR A 83 -8.02 -8.33 -2.63
CA THR A 83 -9.11 -8.99 -1.89
C THR A 83 -8.50 -9.81 -0.74
N ALA A 84 -9.34 -10.49 0.04
CA ALA A 84 -8.88 -11.38 1.12
C ALA A 84 -8.09 -12.62 0.62
N ASP A 85 -8.04 -12.85 -0.69
CA ASP A 85 -7.53 -14.09 -1.30
C ASP A 85 -6.82 -13.89 -2.65
N GLU A 86 -7.03 -12.76 -3.32
CA GLU A 86 -6.47 -12.47 -4.64
C GLU A 86 -5.94 -11.03 -4.73
N VAL A 87 -4.87 -10.81 -5.51
CA VAL A 87 -4.40 -9.48 -5.91
C VAL A 87 -4.57 -9.32 -7.42
N PHE A 88 -5.28 -8.28 -7.84
CA PHE A 88 -5.50 -7.92 -9.24
C PHE A 88 -4.60 -6.74 -9.62
N LEU A 89 -3.68 -6.96 -10.55
CA LEU A 89 -2.68 -5.99 -10.98
C LEU A 89 -2.95 -5.48 -12.39
N ARG A 90 -2.80 -4.16 -12.54
CA ARG A 90 -2.75 -3.51 -13.85
C ARG A 90 -1.33 -3.52 -14.40
N ASN A 91 -1.21 -3.61 -15.72
CA ASN A 91 0.04 -3.45 -16.47
C ASN A 91 1.23 -4.24 -15.88
N PRO A 92 1.11 -5.57 -15.68
CA PRO A 92 2.17 -6.38 -15.06
C PRO A 92 3.48 -6.46 -15.87
N ALA A 93 3.49 -5.97 -17.11
CA ALA A 93 4.66 -5.93 -17.98
C ALA A 93 5.43 -4.60 -17.90
N ASP A 94 5.00 -3.66 -17.05
CA ASP A 94 5.73 -2.43 -16.79
C ASP A 94 7.03 -2.74 -16.01
N GLU A 95 8.13 -2.11 -16.41
CA GLU A 95 9.47 -2.38 -15.84
C GLU A 95 9.55 -2.10 -14.33
N PHE A 96 8.74 -1.17 -13.83
CA PHE A 96 8.68 -0.86 -12.40
C PHE A 96 7.72 -1.79 -11.64
N VAL A 97 6.81 -2.48 -12.33
CA VAL A 97 5.82 -3.38 -11.70
C VAL A 97 6.34 -4.82 -11.63
N ILE A 98 7.23 -5.24 -12.54
CA ILE A 98 7.78 -6.60 -12.57
C ILE A 98 8.44 -7.00 -11.23
N PRO A 99 9.32 -6.20 -10.60
CA PRO A 99 9.93 -6.58 -9.33
C PRO A 99 8.89 -6.77 -8.22
N PHE A 100 7.85 -5.94 -8.22
CA PHE A 100 6.74 -6.06 -7.28
C PHE A 100 5.94 -7.36 -7.48
N VAL A 101 5.68 -7.75 -8.73
CA VAL A 101 5.03 -9.04 -9.04
C VAL A 101 5.86 -10.22 -8.55
N GLU A 102 7.18 -10.19 -8.77
CA GLU A 102 8.09 -11.24 -8.31
C GLU A 102 8.08 -11.36 -6.78
N GLU A 103 8.05 -10.22 -6.09
CA GLU A 103 8.01 -10.17 -4.63
C GLU A 103 6.68 -10.65 -4.05
N LEU A 104 5.55 -10.32 -4.68
CA LEU A 104 4.26 -10.89 -4.32
C LEU A 104 4.25 -12.42 -4.48
N CYS A 105 4.72 -12.95 -5.62
CA CYS A 105 4.84 -14.40 -5.82
C CYS A 105 5.73 -15.07 -4.77
N ARG A 106 6.75 -14.36 -4.27
CA ARG A 106 7.67 -14.87 -3.25
C ARG A 106 7.07 -14.88 -1.84
N ARG A 107 6.26 -13.88 -1.48
CA ARG A 107 5.80 -13.64 -0.10
C ARG A 107 4.35 -14.01 0.18
N LEU A 108 3.49 -14.04 -0.83
CA LEU A 108 2.07 -14.36 -0.64
C LEU A 108 1.79 -15.82 -0.24
N PRO A 109 2.50 -16.85 -0.76
CA PRO A 109 2.29 -18.23 -0.35
C PRO A 109 2.56 -18.42 1.14
N THR A 110 1.54 -18.84 1.88
CA THR A 110 1.75 -19.38 3.23
C THR A 110 2.45 -20.73 3.05
N LYS A 111 3.73 -20.84 3.39
CA LYS A 111 4.37 -22.17 3.43
C LYS A 111 3.65 -23.03 4.48
N GLY A 112 2.74 -23.88 4.04
CA GLY A 112 1.98 -24.80 4.87
C GLY A 112 1.74 -26.11 4.13
N SER A 113 2.35 -27.18 4.65
CA SER A 113 2.15 -28.61 4.29
C SER A 113 2.79 -29.13 2.99
N ASP A 114 4.10 -29.34 3.00
CA ASP A 114 4.67 -30.56 2.40
C ASP A 114 5.02 -31.54 3.54
N SER A 115 4.04 -32.36 3.88
CA SER A 115 4.24 -33.63 4.56
C SER A 115 4.45 -34.68 3.47
N LEU A 116 5.69 -35.07 3.18
CA LEU A 116 6.11 -36.31 2.50
C LEU A 116 7.65 -36.25 2.33
N GLY A 117 8.47 -37.18 2.81
CA GLY A 117 8.20 -38.50 3.32
C GLY A 117 9.30 -38.98 4.26
N HIS A 118 8.81 -39.64 5.29
CA HIS A 118 9.48 -40.59 6.16
C HIS A 118 10.15 -41.68 5.32
N GLU A 119 11.48 -41.66 5.17
CA GLU A 119 12.22 -42.88 4.84
C GLU A 119 12.53 -43.60 6.15
N GLY A 120 11.85 -44.72 6.34
CA GLY A 120 12.13 -45.65 7.41
C GLY A 120 13.54 -46.21 7.28
N SER A 121 14.25 -46.22 8.40
CA SER A 121 15.32 -47.19 8.62
C SER A 121 14.98 -47.92 9.90
N GLU A 122 14.55 -49.16 9.71
CA GLU A 122 14.42 -50.19 10.73
C GLU A 122 15.75 -50.35 11.48
N GLY A 123 15.66 -50.53 12.79
CA GLY A 123 16.80 -50.78 13.66
C GLY A 123 16.32 -51.29 15.02
N GLU A 124 16.18 -52.61 15.11
CA GLU A 124 15.89 -53.39 16.32
C GLU A 124 16.76 -53.01 17.52
N GLY A 125 16.20 -53.02 18.74
CA GLY A 125 17.03 -52.85 19.94
C GLY A 125 16.39 -52.78 21.31
N LYS A 126 15.67 -53.83 21.71
CA LYS A 126 15.54 -54.40 23.07
C LYS A 126 15.01 -53.56 24.26
N GLU A 127 14.00 -54.17 24.88
CA GLU A 127 13.44 -53.96 26.22
C GLU A 127 14.50 -53.82 27.34
N LEU A 128 14.15 -53.12 28.42
CA LEU A 128 14.22 -53.64 29.81
C LEU A 128 13.46 -52.71 30.77
N ASP A 129 12.54 -53.32 31.52
CA ASP A 129 11.75 -52.78 32.63
C ASP A 129 12.57 -52.40 33.88
N GLY A 130 12.06 -51.46 34.67
CA GLY A 130 12.50 -51.22 36.06
C GLY A 130 11.70 -50.13 36.79
N PRO A 131 11.02 -50.42 37.92
CA PRO A 131 10.18 -49.47 38.64
C PRO A 131 10.93 -48.77 39.79
N GLY A 132 10.71 -47.46 39.97
CA GLY A 132 11.32 -46.70 41.07
C GLY A 132 10.54 -45.43 41.43
N LYS A 133 10.11 -45.36 42.69
CA LYS A 133 9.29 -44.32 43.34
C LYS A 133 10.05 -43.01 43.58
N GLY A 134 9.35 -41.87 43.60
CA GLY A 134 9.85 -40.68 44.30
C GLY A 134 9.13 -39.35 44.05
N ALA A 135 8.23 -38.99 44.96
CA ALA A 135 7.93 -37.63 45.45
C ALA A 135 7.41 -36.53 44.50
N THR A 136 6.10 -36.35 44.57
CA THR A 136 5.35 -35.08 44.67
C THR A 136 6.17 -33.82 44.97
N TRP A 137 6.16 -32.88 44.03
CA TRP A 137 5.97 -31.44 44.31
C TRP A 137 5.47 -30.73 43.04
N SER A 138 4.22 -30.26 43.08
CA SER A 138 3.66 -29.36 42.06
C SER A 138 4.05 -27.91 42.38
N PRO A 139 4.41 -27.11 41.36
CA PRO A 139 3.83 -25.77 41.25
C PRO A 139 3.03 -25.61 39.97
N GLN A 140 1.77 -25.22 40.16
CA GLN A 140 0.81 -24.83 39.13
C GLN A 140 1.19 -23.46 38.58
N HIS A 141 1.69 -23.37 37.33
CA HIS A 141 1.38 -22.29 36.38
C HIS A 141 2.05 -22.55 35.02
N GLU A 142 1.28 -22.27 33.96
CA GLU A 142 1.74 -21.84 32.62
C GLU A 142 2.47 -22.86 31.74
N LYS A 143 1.75 -23.42 30.76
CA LYS A 143 1.72 -22.92 29.37
C LYS A 143 0.81 -23.82 28.55
N GLN A 144 -0.31 -23.26 28.12
CA GLN A 144 -1.09 -23.83 27.05
C GLN A 144 -0.34 -23.49 25.76
N ASP A 145 0.57 -24.37 25.37
CA ASP A 145 1.18 -24.32 24.03
C ASP A 145 0.11 -24.73 23.01
N ASP A 146 -0.75 -23.78 22.64
CA ASP A 146 -1.49 -23.81 21.38
C ASP A 146 -0.55 -23.32 20.26
N ASN A 147 0.50 -24.10 19.99
CA ASN A 147 1.32 -23.88 18.80
C ASN A 147 0.57 -24.46 17.59
N THR A 148 -0.46 -23.73 17.14
CA THR A 148 -1.03 -23.90 15.81
C THR A 148 -0.11 -23.15 14.84
N PRO A 149 0.71 -23.83 14.02
CA PRO A 149 1.57 -23.16 13.04
C PRO A 149 0.69 -22.55 11.96
N GLY A 150 0.33 -21.28 12.14
CA GLY A 150 -0.58 -20.55 11.25
C GLY A 150 -1.32 -19.37 11.87
N LYS A 151 -1.29 -19.18 13.20
CA LYS A 151 -1.91 -18.01 13.84
C LYS A 151 -1.04 -16.74 13.81
N ASP A 152 0.28 -16.86 13.65
CA ASP A 152 1.19 -15.70 13.70
C ASP A 152 1.45 -15.05 12.33
N ALA A 153 0.83 -15.55 11.25
CA ALA A 153 1.04 -15.00 9.92
C ALA A 153 -0.03 -13.93 9.63
N PRO A 154 0.36 -12.72 9.21
CA PRO A 154 -0.61 -11.67 8.92
C PRO A 154 -1.56 -12.10 7.79
N PRO A 155 -2.83 -11.67 7.82
CA PRO A 155 -3.81 -11.88 6.75
C PRO A 155 -3.28 -11.59 5.35
N PHE A 156 -3.83 -12.27 4.35
CA PHE A 156 -3.37 -12.17 2.96
C PHE A 156 -3.36 -10.73 2.45
N GLU A 157 -4.40 -9.97 2.76
CA GLU A 157 -4.55 -8.58 2.36
C GLU A 157 -3.44 -7.68 2.92
N PHE A 158 -2.97 -7.95 4.14
CA PHE A 158 -1.89 -7.18 4.78
C PHE A 158 -0.52 -7.61 4.27
N ARG A 159 -0.30 -8.89 3.95
CA ARG A 159 0.91 -9.30 3.23
C ARG A 159 1.02 -8.64 1.85
N ALA A 160 -0.10 -8.58 1.11
CA ALA A 160 -0.13 -7.92 -0.18
C ALA A 160 0.09 -6.40 -0.08
N LEU A 161 -0.55 -5.76 0.91
CA LEU A 161 -0.40 -4.33 1.18
C LEU A 161 1.03 -3.99 1.59
N GLU A 162 1.62 -4.78 2.49
CA GLU A 162 3.01 -4.62 2.95
C GLU A 162 3.99 -4.65 1.78
N VAL A 163 3.87 -5.65 0.89
CA VAL A 163 4.75 -5.76 -0.28
C VAL A 163 4.59 -4.55 -1.22
N ALA A 164 3.38 -4.01 -1.35
CA ALA A 164 3.14 -2.81 -2.15
C ALA A 164 3.77 -1.56 -1.52
N LEU A 165 3.61 -1.38 -0.21
CA LEU A 165 4.20 -0.27 0.53
C LEU A 165 5.73 -0.34 0.52
N GLU A 166 6.30 -1.51 0.78
CA GLU A 166 7.75 -1.76 0.72
C GLU A 166 8.32 -1.40 -0.65
N ALA A 167 7.66 -1.85 -1.73
CA ALA A 167 8.10 -1.57 -3.09
C ALA A 167 8.11 -0.06 -3.40
N ILE A 168 7.06 0.67 -3.01
CA ILE A 168 6.95 2.11 -3.27
C ILE A 168 7.90 2.93 -2.40
N CYS A 169 7.99 2.63 -1.10
CA CYS A 169 8.90 3.32 -0.19
C CYS A 169 10.36 3.11 -0.63
N SER A 170 10.74 1.87 -0.95
CA SER A 170 12.08 1.56 -1.46
C SER A 170 12.37 2.24 -2.80
N PHE A 171 11.40 2.26 -3.71
CA PHE A 171 11.54 2.95 -4.99
C PHE A 171 11.75 4.46 -4.81
N LEU A 172 10.97 5.11 -3.95
CA LEU A 172 11.07 6.56 -3.71
C LEU A 172 12.38 6.93 -2.99
N ASP A 173 12.83 6.13 -2.03
CA ASP A 173 14.12 6.33 -1.36
C ASP A 173 15.30 6.15 -2.32
N ALA A 174 15.26 5.13 -3.20
CA ALA A 174 16.28 4.93 -4.23
C ALA A 174 16.36 6.12 -5.20
N ARG A 175 15.21 6.66 -5.62
CA ARG A 175 15.16 7.86 -6.47
C ARG A 175 15.66 9.11 -5.76
N THR A 176 15.44 9.23 -4.45
CA THR A 176 15.98 10.31 -3.61
C THR A 176 17.50 10.21 -3.53
N THR A 177 18.03 9.02 -3.25
CA THR A 177 19.47 8.75 -3.18
C THR A 177 20.17 9.01 -4.51
N GLU A 178 19.54 8.63 -5.64
CA GLU A 178 20.05 8.93 -6.98
C GLU A 178 20.10 10.46 -7.23
N LEU A 179 19.06 11.19 -6.81
CA LEU A 179 19.01 12.64 -6.94
C LEU A 179 20.11 13.31 -6.11
N GLU A 180 20.33 12.89 -4.87
CA GLU A 180 21.43 13.34 -4.00
C GLU A 180 22.79 13.12 -4.64
N THR A 181 23.05 11.90 -5.10
CA THR A 181 24.30 11.50 -5.77
C THR A 181 24.59 12.39 -6.99
N ASN A 182 23.55 12.82 -7.70
CA ASN A 182 23.68 13.70 -8.86
C ASN A 182 23.77 15.19 -8.49
N ALA A 183 23.15 15.61 -7.39
CA ALA A 183 23.05 17.00 -6.99
C ALA A 183 24.35 17.55 -6.41
N TYR A 184 24.97 16.85 -5.45
CA TYR A 184 26.20 17.35 -4.80
C TYR A 184 27.32 17.68 -5.80
N PRO A 185 27.67 16.79 -6.76
CA PRO A 185 28.71 17.12 -7.74
C PRO A 185 28.33 18.27 -8.68
N ALA A 186 27.04 18.41 -9.02
CA ALA A 186 26.58 19.48 -9.89
C ALA A 186 26.65 20.86 -9.22
N LEU A 187 26.32 20.93 -7.93
CA LEU A 187 26.39 22.14 -7.11
C LEU A 187 27.85 22.57 -6.85
N ASP A 188 28.74 21.61 -6.58
CA ASP A 188 30.18 21.86 -6.47
C ASP A 188 30.77 22.36 -7.80
N GLU A 189 30.42 21.74 -8.92
CA GLU A 189 30.85 22.19 -10.25
C GLU A 189 30.34 23.60 -10.58
N LEU A 190 29.11 23.94 -10.17
CA LEU A 190 28.55 25.29 -10.35
C LEU A 190 29.29 26.33 -9.51
N THR A 191 29.64 25.98 -8.26
CA THR A 191 30.42 26.83 -7.34
C THR A 191 31.82 27.11 -7.87
N LYS A 192 32.47 26.11 -8.48
CA LYS A 192 33.77 26.27 -9.15
C LYS A 192 33.66 27.10 -10.43
N LYS A 193 32.63 26.85 -11.26
CA LYS A 193 32.45 27.47 -12.57
C LYS A 193 30.99 27.80 -12.87
N ILE A 194 30.66 29.08 -12.75
CA ILE A 194 29.38 29.63 -13.19
C ILE A 194 29.34 29.65 -14.73
N SER A 195 28.64 28.68 -15.31
CA SER A 195 28.42 28.54 -16.76
C SER A 195 26.95 28.20 -17.06
N SER A 196 26.48 28.50 -18.28
CA SER A 196 25.11 28.17 -18.71
C SER A 196 24.80 26.68 -18.55
N ARG A 197 25.74 25.82 -18.94
CA ARG A 197 25.64 24.36 -18.79
C ARG A 197 25.40 23.92 -17.35
N ASN A 198 26.15 24.48 -16.40
CA ASN A 198 26.06 24.09 -14.99
C ASN A 198 24.77 24.61 -14.35
N LEU A 199 24.35 25.83 -14.72
CA LEU A 199 23.05 26.38 -14.32
C LEU A 199 21.89 25.53 -14.86
N ASP A 200 21.97 25.08 -16.12
CA ASP A 200 20.94 24.21 -16.70
C ASP A 200 20.90 22.84 -16.02
N ARG A 201 22.05 22.28 -15.61
CA ARG A 201 22.12 21.04 -14.82
C ARG A 201 21.43 21.21 -13.47
N VAL A 202 21.71 22.29 -12.74
CA VAL A 202 21.06 22.58 -11.44
C VAL A 202 19.56 22.84 -11.60
N ARG A 203 19.13 23.54 -12.66
CA ARG A 203 17.68 23.71 -12.96
C ARG A 203 16.97 22.38 -13.20
N LYS A 204 17.59 21.46 -13.95
CA LYS A 204 17.04 20.12 -14.18
C LYS A 204 16.95 19.33 -12.87
N LEU A 205 17.96 19.42 -12.02
CA LEU A 205 17.96 18.80 -10.69
C LEU A 205 16.85 19.39 -9.82
N LYS A 206 16.70 20.71 -9.77
CA LYS A 206 15.62 21.40 -9.02
C LYS A 206 14.24 20.99 -9.51
N SER A 207 14.03 20.92 -10.83
CA SER A 207 12.75 20.43 -11.39
C SER A 207 12.47 18.96 -11.01
N SER A 208 13.51 18.12 -11.03
CA SER A 208 13.39 16.70 -10.62
C SER A 208 13.11 16.59 -9.12
N MET A 209 13.79 17.39 -8.30
CA MET A 209 13.58 17.54 -6.86
C MET A 209 12.15 17.92 -6.53
N THR A 210 11.62 18.99 -7.12
CA THR A 210 10.23 19.43 -6.88
C THR A 210 9.22 18.33 -7.23
N ARG A 211 9.44 17.61 -8.33
CA ARG A 211 8.55 16.51 -8.74
C ARG A 211 8.63 15.33 -7.79
N LEU A 212 9.82 14.92 -7.39
CA LEU A 212 10.02 13.79 -6.47
C LEU A 212 9.48 14.13 -5.07
N ASN A 213 9.72 15.34 -4.59
CA ASN A 213 9.17 15.82 -3.32
C ASN A 213 7.63 15.76 -3.31
N ALA A 214 6.97 16.26 -4.36
CA ALA A 214 5.52 16.18 -4.46
C ALA A 214 4.98 14.73 -4.44
N ARG A 215 5.73 13.78 -5.01
CA ARG A 215 5.37 12.36 -5.04
C ARG A 215 5.52 11.70 -3.67
N VAL A 216 6.65 11.92 -3.00
CA VAL A 216 6.91 11.44 -1.63
C VAL A 216 5.88 12.02 -0.66
N GLN A 217 5.63 13.33 -0.74
CA GLN A 217 4.61 13.99 0.08
C GLN A 217 3.24 13.35 -0.11
N LYS A 218 2.84 13.03 -1.35
CA LYS A 218 1.53 12.41 -1.61
C LYS A 218 1.36 11.03 -0.97
N VAL A 219 2.42 10.22 -0.94
CA VAL A 219 2.37 8.92 -0.25
C VAL A 219 2.37 9.11 1.26
N ARG A 220 3.17 10.05 1.79
CA ARG A 220 3.16 10.41 3.22
C ARG A 220 1.78 10.89 3.67
N ASP A 221 1.18 11.84 2.95
CA ASP A 221 -0.14 12.41 3.27
C ASP A 221 -1.21 11.31 3.33
N GLU A 222 -1.18 10.35 2.40
CA GLU A 222 -2.14 9.25 2.38
C GLU A 222 -1.97 8.30 3.57
N LEU A 223 -0.73 7.97 3.94
CA LEU A 223 -0.46 7.14 5.12
C LEU A 223 -0.83 7.85 6.42
N GLU A 224 -0.57 9.17 6.52
CA GLU A 224 -0.98 10.01 7.66
C GLU A 224 -2.50 9.99 7.81
N GLN A 225 -3.23 10.23 6.71
CA GLN A 225 -4.69 10.23 6.73
C GLN A 225 -5.27 8.86 7.11
N LEU A 226 -4.69 7.77 6.62
CA LEU A 226 -5.13 6.41 6.95
C LEU A 226 -4.83 6.04 8.42
N LEU A 227 -3.72 6.51 8.97
CA LEU A 227 -3.37 6.33 10.39
C LEU A 227 -4.26 7.19 11.31
N ASP A 228 -4.71 8.36 10.85
CA ASP A 228 -5.53 9.28 11.64
C ASP A 228 -7.03 8.87 11.74
N ASP A 229 -7.50 7.95 10.87
CA ASP A 229 -8.92 7.57 10.76
C ASP A 229 -9.14 6.06 10.97
N ASP A 230 -9.59 5.70 12.18
CA ASP A 230 -9.90 4.32 12.58
C ASP A 230 -10.95 3.65 11.69
N ASP A 231 -11.90 4.40 11.11
CA ASP A 231 -12.94 3.83 10.25
C ASP A 231 -12.32 3.41 8.89
N ASP A 232 -11.46 4.25 8.31
CA ASP A 232 -10.72 3.92 7.09
C ASP A 232 -9.76 2.73 7.32
N MET A 233 -9.14 2.65 8.51
CA MET A 233 -8.28 1.52 8.89
C MET A 233 -9.07 0.23 9.08
N ALA A 234 -10.20 0.28 9.79
CA ALA A 234 -11.12 -0.85 9.94
C ALA A 234 -11.61 -1.36 8.57
N ASP A 235 -11.71 -0.45 7.59
CA ASP A 235 -12.16 -0.77 6.26
C ASP A 235 -11.20 -1.69 5.47
N LEU A 236 -9.93 -1.81 5.91
CA LEU A 236 -8.90 -2.67 5.32
C LEU A 236 -8.97 -4.14 5.78
N PHE A 237 -9.67 -4.46 6.87
CA PHE A 237 -9.77 -5.83 7.41
C PHE A 237 -10.73 -6.72 6.61
N LEU A 238 -10.32 -7.10 5.39
CA LEU A 238 -11.16 -7.84 4.45
C LEU A 238 -11.51 -9.26 4.93
N THR A 239 -10.56 -9.95 5.54
CA THR A 239 -10.73 -11.32 6.06
C THR A 239 -11.73 -11.33 7.22
N ARG A 240 -11.68 -10.33 8.10
CA ARG A 240 -12.67 -10.16 9.19
C ARG A 240 -14.08 -9.93 8.65
N LYS A 241 -14.23 -9.00 7.70
CA LYS A 241 -15.52 -8.69 7.05
C LYS A 241 -16.15 -9.90 6.36
N ARG A 242 -15.34 -10.81 5.80
CA ARG A 242 -15.84 -12.07 5.22
C ARG A 242 -16.38 -13.06 6.26
N GLY A 243 -15.81 -13.08 7.47
CA GLY A 243 -16.22 -13.98 8.55
C GLY A 243 -17.54 -13.57 9.22
N ASP A 244 -17.76 -12.27 9.41
CA ASP A 244 -18.91 -11.73 10.13
C ASP A 244 -20.24 -11.88 9.34
N GLY A 245 -20.16 -11.94 8.01
CA GLY A 245 -21.31 -12.15 7.11
C GLY A 245 -21.94 -13.55 7.14
N SER A 246 -21.41 -14.51 7.92
CA SER A 246 -21.98 -15.87 8.05
C SER A 246 -22.93 -16.03 9.25
N SER A 247 -23.12 -15.00 10.09
CA SER A 247 -24.13 -15.02 11.13
C SER A 247 -25.49 -14.59 10.56
N SER A 248 -26.28 -15.56 10.11
CA SER A 248 -27.67 -15.32 9.71
C SER A 248 -28.42 -14.65 10.86
N PRO A 249 -29.16 -13.54 10.67
CA PRO A 249 -30.11 -13.09 11.67
C PRO A 249 -31.19 -14.16 11.76
N THR A 250 -31.20 -14.92 12.85
CA THR A 250 -32.34 -15.77 13.21
C THR A 250 -33.56 -14.88 13.39
N GLY A 251 -34.33 -14.72 12.33
CA GLY A 251 -35.64 -14.11 12.37
C GLY A 251 -36.56 -14.97 13.24
N SER A 252 -36.75 -14.55 14.50
CA SER A 252 -37.79 -15.09 15.37
C SER A 252 -39.15 -14.71 14.79
N SER A 253 -39.69 -15.64 14.01
CA SER A 253 -41.06 -15.59 13.50
C SER A 253 -41.96 -16.23 14.54
N ASP A 254 -42.58 -15.44 15.40
CA ASP A 254 -43.84 -15.82 16.03
C ASP A 254 -44.73 -14.59 16.18
N ALA A 255 -45.79 -14.57 15.37
CA ALA A 255 -46.90 -13.63 15.45
C ALA A 255 -47.76 -13.94 16.70
N PRO A 256 -48.63 -13.01 17.15
CA PRO A 256 -50.00 -13.07 16.61
C PRO A 256 -50.77 -11.74 16.50
N THR A 257 -51.68 -11.74 15.51
CA THR A 257 -53.03 -11.13 15.47
C THR A 257 -53.21 -9.60 15.54
N SER A 258 -53.67 -9.03 14.42
CA SER A 258 -54.42 -7.75 14.29
C SER A 258 -55.91 -7.90 14.70
N PRO A 259 -56.82 -6.89 14.63
CA PRO A 259 -56.71 -5.49 14.15
C PRO A 259 -57.42 -4.42 15.04
N THR A 260 -57.22 -3.11 14.80
CA THR A 260 -58.24 -2.04 14.92
C THR A 260 -57.77 -0.69 14.33
N ILE A 261 -58.37 -0.32 13.20
CA ILE A 261 -59.02 0.96 12.83
C ILE A 261 -58.45 2.32 13.35
N ALA A 262 -58.08 3.14 12.37
CA ALA A 262 -58.30 4.60 12.19
C ALA A 262 -57.28 5.66 12.67
N SER A 263 -57.00 6.54 11.70
CA SER A 263 -56.88 8.01 11.77
C SER A 263 -55.49 8.66 11.63
N ARG A 264 -55.40 9.44 10.54
CA ARG A 264 -54.60 10.64 10.28
C ARG A 264 -54.03 11.34 11.52
N ALA A 265 -52.74 11.69 11.48
CA ALA A 265 -52.26 13.05 11.75
C ALA A 265 -50.82 13.25 11.28
N SER A 266 -50.62 14.29 10.49
CA SER A 266 -49.35 14.90 10.10
C SER A 266 -48.74 15.67 11.26
N TRP A 267 -47.52 15.33 11.73
CA TRP A 267 -46.76 16.21 12.62
C TRP A 267 -45.29 16.26 12.22
N VAL A 268 -44.88 17.45 11.80
CA VAL A 268 -43.50 17.95 11.76
C VAL A 268 -42.97 18.01 13.19
N SER A 269 -41.74 17.55 13.42
CA SER A 269 -40.78 18.29 14.24
C SER A 269 -39.34 17.81 14.02
N LYS A 270 -38.49 18.83 13.95
CA LYS A 270 -37.03 18.81 14.00
C LYS A 270 -36.53 18.31 15.35
N GLY A 271 -35.31 17.79 15.37
CA GLY A 271 -34.41 17.93 16.51
C GLY A 271 -33.69 16.66 16.93
N THR A 272 -32.36 16.78 17.01
CA THR A 272 -31.38 15.91 17.68
C THR A 272 -31.12 14.54 17.06
N GLY A 273 -29.92 14.45 16.45
CA GLY A 273 -29.31 13.19 16.08
C GLY A 273 -29.09 12.32 17.32
N ALA A 274 -29.71 11.16 17.30
CA ALA A 274 -29.26 10.02 18.06
C ALA A 274 -28.39 9.19 17.11
N ILE A 275 -27.08 9.31 17.30
CA ILE A 275 -26.08 8.37 16.82
C ILE A 275 -26.44 7.00 17.40
N SER A 276 -26.88 6.09 16.52
CA SER A 276 -27.06 4.69 16.84
C SER A 276 -25.68 4.05 16.94
N LEU A 277 -25.07 4.13 18.11
CA LEU A 277 -23.87 3.38 18.46
C LEU A 277 -24.27 1.91 18.64
N ASN A 278 -24.24 1.15 17.55
CA ASN A 278 -24.05 -0.30 17.63
C ASN A 278 -22.57 -0.53 17.94
N HIS A 279 -22.18 -0.36 19.21
CA HIS A 279 -20.87 -0.79 19.68
C HIS A 279 -20.98 -2.29 19.95
N GLY A 280 -20.67 -3.08 18.91
CA GLY A 280 -20.35 -4.49 19.10
C GLY A 280 -19.20 -4.58 20.09
N THR A 281 -19.29 -5.50 21.04
CA THR A 281 -18.22 -5.81 21.98
C THR A 281 -16.96 -6.21 21.20
N ALA A 282 -16.01 -5.29 21.03
CA ALA A 282 -14.69 -5.60 20.50
C ALA A 282 -14.05 -6.69 21.38
N THR A 283 -13.76 -7.83 20.79
CA THR A 283 -13.00 -8.90 21.44
C THR A 283 -11.54 -8.44 21.58
N ALA A 284 -10.81 -8.87 22.61
CA ALA A 284 -9.40 -8.49 22.80
C ALA A 284 -8.51 -8.80 21.59
N THR A 285 -8.89 -9.80 20.78
CA THR A 285 -8.21 -10.13 19.51
C THR A 285 -8.38 -9.06 18.44
N ASP A 286 -9.51 -8.34 18.44
CA ASP A 286 -9.79 -7.33 17.42
C ASP A 286 -8.94 -6.08 17.62
N SER A 287 -8.60 -5.74 18.87
CA SER A 287 -7.68 -4.65 19.19
C SER A 287 -6.24 -5.01 18.87
N ASP A 288 -5.82 -6.24 19.15
CA ASP A 288 -4.45 -6.70 18.88
C ASP A 288 -4.15 -6.69 17.36
N ASP A 289 -5.09 -7.17 16.54
CA ASP A 289 -4.98 -7.14 15.07
C ASP A 289 -4.90 -5.70 14.49
N VAL A 290 -5.58 -4.74 15.12
CA VAL A 290 -5.56 -3.32 14.72
C VAL A 290 -4.22 -2.70 15.07
N GLU A 291 -3.72 -2.97 16.28
CA GLU A 291 -2.39 -2.52 16.71
C GLU A 291 -1.29 -3.08 15.79
N GLU A 292 -1.38 -4.35 15.35
CA GLU A 292 -0.44 -4.94 14.39
C GLU A 292 -0.45 -4.22 13.03
N LEU A 293 -1.63 -3.86 12.51
CA LEU A 293 -1.75 -3.11 11.26
C LEU A 293 -1.25 -1.67 11.42
N GLU A 294 -1.57 -1.02 12.53
CA GLU A 294 -1.10 0.33 12.86
C GLU A 294 0.44 0.35 12.90
N MET A 295 1.06 -0.59 13.63
CA MET A 295 2.52 -0.74 13.67
C MET A 295 3.13 -0.95 12.28
N LEU A 296 2.49 -1.75 11.42
CA LEU A 296 2.93 -1.96 10.04
C LEU A 296 2.90 -0.64 9.25
N LEU A 297 1.80 0.10 9.32
CA LEU A 297 1.62 1.36 8.60
C LEU A 297 2.55 2.46 9.13
N GLU A 298 2.72 2.56 10.45
CA GLU A 298 3.65 3.48 11.11
C GLU A 298 5.10 3.24 10.65
N ALA A 299 5.52 1.99 10.51
CA ALA A 299 6.86 1.68 10.03
C ALA A 299 7.11 2.26 8.63
N TYR A 300 6.15 2.11 7.72
CA TYR A 300 6.25 2.69 6.38
C TYR A 300 6.04 4.21 6.36
N PHE A 301 5.21 4.76 7.26
CA PHE A 301 5.07 6.20 7.46
C PHE A 301 6.41 6.83 7.89
N MET A 302 7.09 6.22 8.86
CA MET A 302 8.41 6.68 9.31
C MET A 302 9.46 6.57 8.20
N GLN A 303 9.41 5.52 7.38
CA GLN A 303 10.32 5.36 6.23
C GLN A 303 10.09 6.45 5.17
N ILE A 304 8.84 6.74 4.80
CA ILE A 304 8.54 7.77 3.80
C ILE A 304 8.80 9.18 4.33
N ASP A 305 8.54 9.43 5.62
CA ASP A 305 8.86 10.69 6.29
C ASP A 305 10.38 10.93 6.35
N SER A 306 11.16 9.90 6.68
CA SER A 306 12.62 9.94 6.57
C SER A 306 13.08 10.29 5.15
N THR A 307 12.46 9.70 4.12
CA THR A 307 12.73 10.02 2.72
C THR A 307 12.39 11.48 2.39
N LEU A 308 11.28 12.00 2.92
CA LEU A 308 10.88 13.40 2.75
C LEU A 308 11.86 14.37 3.43
N ASN A 309 12.34 14.02 4.62
CA ASN A 309 13.33 14.81 5.36
C ASN A 309 14.65 14.91 4.58
N LYS A 310 15.14 13.80 4.03
CA LYS A 310 16.31 13.79 3.13
C LYS A 310 16.13 14.75 1.94
N LEU A 311 14.98 14.67 1.25
CA LEU A 311 14.66 15.57 0.13
C LEU A 311 14.59 17.04 0.56
N THR A 312 14.05 17.32 1.74
CA THR A 312 13.96 18.68 2.30
C THR A 312 15.35 19.25 2.55
N THR A 313 16.24 18.49 3.20
CA THR A 313 17.64 18.90 3.41
C THR A 313 18.37 19.13 2.08
N LEU A 314 18.21 18.24 1.10
CA LEU A 314 18.84 18.42 -0.20
C LEU A 314 18.28 19.66 -0.93
N ARG A 315 16.98 19.93 -0.80
CA ARG A 315 16.35 21.12 -1.39
C ARG A 315 16.93 22.40 -0.80
N GLU A 316 17.03 22.47 0.53
CA GLU A 316 17.63 23.61 1.22
C GLU A 316 19.07 23.84 0.72
N TYR A 317 19.87 22.78 0.60
CA TYR A 317 21.23 22.89 0.09
C TYR A 317 21.31 23.39 -1.37
N ILE A 318 20.39 22.95 -2.25
CA ILE A 318 20.28 23.44 -3.63
C ILE A 318 19.92 24.94 -3.62
N ASP A 319 18.93 25.33 -2.83
CA ASP A 319 18.42 26.70 -2.76
C ASP A 319 19.51 27.65 -2.19
N ASP A 320 20.20 27.26 -1.12
CA ASP A 320 21.33 28.01 -0.53
C ASP A 320 22.48 28.21 -1.53
N THR A 321 22.80 27.16 -2.29
CA THR A 321 23.85 27.25 -3.33
C THR A 321 23.41 28.19 -4.46
N GLU A 322 22.14 28.12 -4.89
CA GLU A 322 21.61 29.02 -5.92
C GLU A 322 21.67 30.48 -5.49
N ASP A 323 21.31 30.76 -4.23
CA ASP A 323 21.36 32.10 -3.64
C ASP A 323 22.81 32.62 -3.55
N TYR A 324 23.75 31.78 -3.11
CA TYR A 324 25.17 32.11 -3.13
C TYR A 324 25.66 32.48 -4.54
N ILE A 325 25.30 31.69 -5.55
CA ILE A 325 25.68 31.92 -6.94
C ILE A 325 25.05 33.21 -7.48
N ASN A 326 23.80 33.50 -7.14
CA ASN A 326 23.11 34.73 -7.51
C ASN A 326 23.80 35.98 -6.92
N ILE A 327 24.25 35.90 -5.66
CA ILE A 327 25.04 36.96 -5.02
C ILE A 327 26.37 37.15 -5.76
N GLN A 328 27.12 36.07 -6.02
CA GLN A 328 28.40 36.11 -6.74
C GLN A 328 28.28 36.72 -8.14
N MET A 329 27.25 36.32 -8.91
CA MET A 329 26.98 36.90 -10.23
C MET A 329 26.70 38.40 -10.15
N THR A 330 25.94 38.83 -9.13
CA THR A 330 25.62 40.23 -8.91
C THR A 330 26.88 41.06 -8.61
N VAL A 331 27.76 40.56 -7.75
CA VAL A 331 29.05 41.22 -7.45
C VAL A 331 29.91 41.34 -8.71
N ARG A 332 30.03 40.28 -9.51
CA ARG A 332 30.79 40.31 -10.78
C ARG A 332 30.23 41.34 -11.76
N ARG A 333 28.90 41.46 -11.88
CA ARG A 333 28.25 42.48 -12.72
C ARG A 333 28.56 43.89 -12.22
N LYS A 334 28.45 44.15 -10.92
CA LYS A 334 28.78 45.45 -10.30
C LYS A 334 30.25 45.82 -10.53
N ASN A 335 31.19 44.89 -10.37
CA ASN A 335 32.62 45.15 -10.59
C ASN A 335 32.93 45.45 -12.06
N LYS A 336 32.34 44.71 -12.99
CA LYS A 336 32.47 45.00 -14.43
C LYS A 336 31.94 46.38 -14.80
N PHE A 337 30.78 46.77 -14.24
CA PHE A 337 30.22 48.10 -14.46
C PHE A 337 31.15 49.20 -13.92
N ARG A 338 31.66 49.04 -12.69
CA ARG A 338 32.63 49.99 -12.10
C ARG A 338 33.89 50.13 -12.94
N ALA A 339 34.41 49.02 -13.48
CA ALA A 339 35.60 49.04 -14.34
C ALA A 339 35.36 49.65 -15.73
N ALA A 340 34.10 49.74 -16.19
CA ALA A 340 33.76 50.35 -17.47
C ALA A 340 33.44 51.86 -17.36
N VAL A 341 33.29 52.36 -16.14
CA VAL A 341 32.98 53.78 -15.83
C VAL A 341 34.23 54.54 -15.36
N LEU A 342 35.33 53.83 -15.07
CA LEU A 342 36.68 54.36 -14.89
C LEU A 342 37.44 54.26 -16.22
#